data_AF-A0A5B2VST8-F1
#
_entry.id   AF-A0A5B2VST8-F1
#
_cell.length_a   1.000
_cell.length_b   1.000
_cell.length_c   1.000
_cell.angle_alpha   90.00
_cell.angle_beta   90.00
_cell.angle_gamma   90.00
#
_symmetry.space_group_name_H-M   'P 1'
#
loop_
_entity.id
_entity.type
_entity.pdbx_description
1 polymer ?
#
loop_
_entity_poly.entity_id
_entity_poly.type
_entity_poly.pdbx_seq_one_letter_code
_entity_poly.pdbx_strand_id
1 'polypeptide(L)'
;MEPNINKTISANLQFLRRSNGYTRKRLAEVAETNEASINSYIEERARAPLEVLIRISDHFKLPLDELVRVDLKTRYVCQMICRMDRIDEKKLKTEE
;
A
#
# COMPACT_ATOMS: atom_id res chain seq x y z
N MET A 1 18.08 7.47 -12.91
CA MET A 1 16.77 8.16 -12.94
C MET A 1 16.26 8.14 -11.52
N GLU A 2 16.15 9.28 -10.85
CA GLU A 2 15.67 9.30 -9.46
C GLU A 2 14.22 8.80 -9.41
N PRO A 3 13.84 7.96 -8.44
CA PRO A 3 12.47 7.52 -8.30
C PRO A 3 11.58 8.72 -7.95
N ASN A 4 10.56 8.97 -8.76
CA ASN A 4 9.57 10.01 -8.47
C ASN A 4 8.73 9.57 -7.27
N ILE A 5 9.00 10.16 -6.11
CA ILE A 5 8.33 9.86 -4.84
C ILE A 5 6.82 10.00 -4.96
N ASN A 6 6.33 11.02 -5.69
CA ASN A 6 4.89 11.25 -5.83
C ASN A 6 4.20 10.13 -6.63
N LYS A 7 4.86 9.65 -7.69
CA LYS A 7 4.39 8.52 -8.48
C LYS A 7 4.31 7.23 -7.65
N THR A 8 5.32 6.97 -6.82
CA THR A 8 5.34 5.81 -5.91
C THR A 8 4.19 5.87 -4.91
N ILE A 9 3.99 7.02 -4.27
CA ILE A 9 2.89 7.23 -3.32
C ILE A 9 1.55 6.98 -4.00
N SER A 10 1.31 7.60 -5.16
CA SER A 10 0.08 7.44 -5.93
C SER A 10 -0.23 5.96 -6.24
N ALA A 11 0.77 5.22 -6.75
CA ALA A 11 0.65 3.79 -7.03
C ALA A 11 0.35 2.97 -5.77
N ASN A 12 1.02 3.27 -4.66
CA ASN A 12 0.83 2.60 -3.38
C ASN A 12 -0.57 2.87 -2.79
N LEU A 13 -1.07 4.10 -2.86
CA LEU A 13 -2.43 4.43 -2.44
C LEU A 13 -3.47 3.68 -3.28
N GLN A 14 -3.25 3.59 -4.59
CA GLN A 14 -4.13 2.82 -5.47
C GLN A 14 -4.09 1.32 -5.15
N PHE A 15 -2.90 0.78 -4.85
CA PHE A 15 -2.72 -0.61 -4.45
C PHE A 15 -3.46 -0.91 -3.13
N LEU A 16 -3.19 -0.14 -2.07
CA LEU A 16 -3.84 -0.30 -0.76
C LEU A 16 -5.37 -0.22 -0.85
N ARG A 17 -5.88 0.69 -1.69
CA ARG A 17 -7.31 0.81 -1.95
C ARG A 17 -7.88 -0.47 -2.54
N ARG A 18 -7.25 -0.99 -3.61
CA ARG A 18 -7.75 -2.16 -4.35
C ARG A 18 -7.58 -3.46 -3.56
N SER A 19 -6.44 -3.64 -2.88
CA SER A 19 -6.15 -4.85 -2.10
C SER A 19 -7.10 -5.04 -0.93
N ASN A 20 -7.64 -3.94 -0.37
CA ASN A 20 -8.56 -3.98 0.76
C ASN A 20 -10.04 -3.78 0.36
N GLY A 21 -10.35 -3.70 -0.94
CA GLY A 21 -11.72 -3.49 -1.43
C GLY A 21 -12.32 -2.13 -1.07
N TYR A 22 -11.49 -1.12 -0.81
CA TYR A 22 -11.98 0.20 -0.38
C TYR A 22 -12.51 1.02 -1.56
N THR A 23 -13.57 1.79 -1.31
CA THR A 23 -13.99 2.88 -2.19
C THR A 23 -13.09 4.09 -1.98
N ARG A 24 -13.11 5.05 -2.92
CA ARG A 24 -12.36 6.32 -2.77
C ARG A 24 -12.84 7.10 -1.55
N LYS A 25 -14.16 7.19 -1.37
CA LYS A 25 -14.79 7.71 -0.15
C LYS A 25 -14.30 7.03 1.13
N ARG A 26 -14.26 5.70 1.17
CA ARG A 26 -13.80 4.96 2.36
C ARG A 26 -12.35 5.26 2.70
N LEU A 27 -11.48 5.34 1.69
CA LEU A 27 -10.08 5.73 1.91
C LEU A 27 -9.95 7.19 2.39
N ALA A 28 -10.86 8.07 1.96
CA ALA A 28 -10.90 9.46 2.43
C ALA A 28 -11.32 9.58 3.89
N GLU A 29 -12.29 8.77 4.34
CA GLU A 29 -12.67 8.67 5.75
C GLU A 29 -11.49 8.24 6.62
N VAL A 30 -10.73 7.23 6.18
CA VAL A 30 -9.52 6.73 6.87
C VAL A 30 -8.43 7.80 6.96
N ALA A 31 -8.25 8.56 5.89
CA ALA A 31 -7.27 9.65 5.84
C ALA A 31 -7.76 10.95 6.51
N GLU A 32 -9.00 10.97 7.02
CA GLU A 32 -9.74 12.14 7.49
C GLU A 32 -9.58 13.35 6.56
N THR A 33 -9.84 13.10 5.28
CA THR A 33 -9.82 14.11 4.21
C THR A 33 -11.04 13.94 3.30
N ASN A 34 -11.15 14.78 2.28
CA ASN A 34 -12.27 14.69 1.33
C ASN A 34 -11.96 13.72 0.18
N GLU A 35 -13.01 13.18 -0.45
CA GLU A 35 -12.89 12.21 -1.54
C GLU A 35 -12.17 12.78 -2.77
N ALA A 36 -12.36 14.06 -3.08
CA ALA A 36 -11.72 14.73 -4.21
C ALA A 36 -10.19 14.85 -4.05
N SER A 37 -9.72 15.11 -2.83
CA SER A 37 -8.32 15.15 -2.44
C SER A 37 -7.69 13.77 -2.61
N ILE A 38 -8.32 12.71 -2.06
CA ILE A 38 -7.87 11.34 -2.29
C ILE A 38 -7.80 11.01 -3.78
N ASN A 39 -8.82 11.40 -4.55
CA ASN A 39 -8.79 11.15 -5.99
C ASN A 39 -7.62 11.86 -6.68
N SER A 40 -7.34 13.10 -6.28
CA SER A 40 -6.23 13.87 -6.82
C SER A 40 -4.88 13.26 -6.46
N TYR A 41 -4.74 12.69 -5.25
CA TYR A 41 -3.52 12.00 -4.82
C TYR A 41 -3.30 10.68 -5.59
N ILE A 42 -4.36 9.90 -5.81
CA ILE A 42 -4.32 8.63 -6.55
C ILE A 42 -4.06 8.82 -8.04
N GLU A 43 -4.49 9.95 -8.62
CA GLU A 43 -4.29 10.24 -10.03
C GLU A 43 -3.03 11.09 -10.28
N GLU A 44 -2.17 11.23 -9.27
CA GLU A 44 -0.92 12.01 -9.32
C GLU A 44 -1.15 13.50 -9.68
N ARG A 45 -2.39 14.01 -9.56
CA ARG A 45 -2.76 15.39 -9.86
C ARG A 45 -2.39 16.36 -8.73
N ALA A 46 -2.24 15.85 -7.52
CA ALA A 46 -1.81 16.62 -6.36
C ALA A 46 -0.89 15.77 -5.46
N ARG A 47 -0.04 16.43 -4.69
CA ARG A 47 0.81 15.78 -3.69
C ARG A 47 0.02 15.58 -2.40
N ALA A 48 0.07 14.36 -1.85
CA ALA A 48 -0.54 14.06 -0.56
C ALA A 48 0.22 14.78 0.58
N PRO A 49 -0.46 15.47 1.50
CA PRO A 49 0.13 16.01 2.72
C PRO A 49 0.72 14.91 3.60
N LEU A 50 1.78 15.22 4.35
CA LEU A 50 2.43 14.26 5.27
C LEU A 50 1.44 13.66 6.28
N GLU A 51 0.58 14.50 6.85
CA GLU A 51 -0.47 14.12 7.80
C GLU A 51 -1.39 13.01 7.25
N VAL A 52 -1.80 13.13 5.98
CA VAL A 52 -2.62 12.13 5.28
C VAL A 52 -1.86 10.81 5.14
N LEU A 53 -0.57 10.88 4.80
CA LEU A 53 0.27 9.70 4.66
C LEU A 53 0.46 8.98 6.01
N ILE A 54 0.65 9.72 7.10
CA ILE A 54 0.77 9.17 8.46
C ILE A 54 -0.51 8.40 8.84
N ARG A 55 -1.68 9.01 8.68
CA ARG A 55 -2.97 8.34 9.01
C ARG A 55 -3.19 7.06 8.22
N ILE A 56 -2.84 7.08 6.93
CA ILE A 56 -2.90 5.89 6.07
C ILE A 56 -1.91 4.83 6.58
N SER A 57 -0.68 5.23 6.93
CA SER A 57 0.33 4.37 7.54
C SER A 57 -0.20 3.68 8.81
N ASP A 58 -0.78 4.46 9.71
CA ASP A 58 -1.28 4.00 11.01
C ASP A 58 -2.49 3.07 10.87
N HIS A 59 -3.36 3.34 9.90
CA HIS A 59 -4.52 2.50 9.61
C HIS A 59 -4.12 1.15 9.03
N PHE A 60 -3.22 1.13 8.05
CA PHE A 60 -2.75 -0.11 7.40
C PHE A 60 -1.61 -0.81 8.15
N LYS A 61 -1.16 -0.26 9.29
CA LYS A 61 -0.04 -0.77 10.09
C LYS A 61 1.22 -0.98 9.23
N LEU A 62 1.48 -0.02 8.36
CA LEU A 62 2.62 0.02 7.45
C LEU A 62 3.60 1.10 7.93
N PRO A 63 4.92 0.86 7.87
CA PRO A 63 5.90 1.93 8.07
C PRO A 63 5.79 3.01 6.99
N LEU A 64 5.90 4.29 7.38
CA LEU A 64 5.75 5.42 6.46
C LEU A 64 6.84 5.44 5.37
N ASP A 65 8.05 4.99 5.70
CA ASP A 65 9.14 4.87 4.74
C ASP A 65 8.81 3.88 3.62
N GLU A 66 8.12 2.78 3.93
CA GLU A 66 7.66 1.82 2.92
C GLU A 66 6.61 2.44 2.01
N LEU A 67 5.68 3.21 2.57
CA LEU A 67 4.63 3.88 1.81
C LEU A 67 5.18 4.83 0.75
N VAL A 68 6.32 5.48 1.03
CA VAL A 68 6.85 6.54 0.17
C VAL A 68 8.04 6.09 -0.71
N ARG A 69 8.78 5.05 -0.31
CA ARG A 69 10.01 4.63 -1.01
C ARG A 69 9.89 3.29 -1.74
N VAL A 70 8.97 2.42 -1.32
CA VAL A 70 8.91 1.04 -1.81
C VAL A 70 7.67 0.87 -2.69
N ASP A 71 7.80 0.15 -3.81
CA ASP A 71 6.63 -0.33 -4.55
C ASP A 71 5.97 -1.48 -3.77
N LEU A 72 4.85 -1.17 -3.12
CA LEU A 72 4.12 -2.13 -2.29
C LEU A 72 3.63 -3.32 -3.12
N LYS A 73 3.19 -3.09 -4.36
CA LYS A 73 2.66 -4.18 -5.21
C LYS A 73 3.71 -5.27 -5.39
N THR A 74 4.93 -4.88 -5.76
CA THR A 74 6.04 -5.80 -5.97
C THR A 74 6.44 -6.49 -4.66
N ARG A 75 6.48 -5.75 -3.54
CA ARG A 75 6.82 -6.29 -2.22
C ARG A 75 5.81 -7.35 -1.74
N TYR A 76 4.51 -7.09 -1.82
CA TYR A 76 3.49 -8.03 -1.36
C TYR A 76 3.43 -9.29 -2.22
N VAL A 77 3.61 -9.18 -3.54
CA VAL A 77 3.71 -10.35 -4.42
C VAL A 77 4.93 -11.20 -4.04
N CYS A 78 6.08 -10.57 -3.81
CA CYS A 78 7.29 -11.26 -3.36
C CYS A 78 7.10 -11.96 -2.00
N GLN A 79 6.43 -11.31 -1.04
CA GLN A 79 6.10 -11.93 0.25
C GLN A 79 5.18 -13.14 0.11
N MET A 80 4.22 -13.12 -0.82
CA MET A 80 3.34 -14.27 -1.04
C MET A 80 4.10 -15.46 -1.63
N ILE A 81 4.92 -15.23 -2.65
CA ILE A 81 5.78 -16.27 -3.25
C ILE A 81 6.70 -16.86 -2.18
N CYS A 82 7.45 -16.03 -1.46
CA CYS A 82 8.37 -16.50 -0.42
C CYS A 82 7.69 -17.11 0.82
N ARG A 83 6.39 -16.82 1.07
CA ARG A 83 5.61 -17.49 2.12
C ARG A 83 5.10 -18.86 1.67
N MET A 84 4.77 -19.02 0.40
CA MET A 84 4.32 -20.30 -0.16
C MET A 84 5.45 -21.33 -0.10
N ASP A 85 6.68 -20.94 -0.43
CA ASP A 85 7.86 -21.81 -0.35
C ASP A 85 8.04 -22.44 1.05
N ARG A 86 7.77 -21.66 2.12
CA ARG A 86 7.86 -22.14 3.52
C ARG A 86 6.68 -23.02 3.96
N ILE A 87 5.56 -23.01 3.25
CA ILE A 87 4.40 -23.87 3.55
C ILE A 87 4.62 -25.25 2.94
N ASP A 88 5.18 -25.32 1.74
CA ASP A 88 5.47 -26.60 1.07
C ASP A 88 6.55 -27.40 1.82
N GLU A 89 7.59 -26.73 2.33
CA GLU A 89 8.60 -27.37 3.22
C GLU A 89 8.00 -27.94 4.52
N LYS A 90 6.92 -27.34 5.03
CA LYS A 90 6.26 -27.81 6.26
C LYS A 90 5.32 -28.98 5.99
N LYS A 91 4.67 -29.02 4.82
CA LYS A 91 3.83 -30.16 4.43
C LYS A 91 4.63 -31.44 4.26
N LEU A 92 5.84 -31.37 3.69
CA LEU A 92 6.72 -32.54 3.54
C LEU A 92 7.16 -33.17 4.87
N LYS A 93 7.17 -32.41 5.98
CA LYS A 93 7.64 -32.88 7.30
C LYS A 93 6.53 -33.43 8.20
N THR A 94 5.28 -33.42 7.75
CA THR A 94 4.13 -33.86 8.57
C THR A 94 3.55 -35.20 8.07
N GLU A 95 4.17 -35.80 7.06
CA GLU A 95 3.77 -37.09 6.48
C GLU A 95 4.73 -38.24 6.83
N GLU A 96 5.60 -38.06 7.84
CA GLU A 96 6.42 -39.12 8.46
C GLU A 96 5.86 -39.55 9.83
#